data_AF-A0A9W9YLL9-F1
#
_entry.id   AF-A0A9W9YLL9-F1
#
_cell.length_a   1.000
_cell.length_b   1.000
_cell.length_c   1.000
_cell.angle_alpha   90.00
_cell.angle_beta   90.00
_cell.angle_gamma   90.00
#
_symmetry.space_group_name_H-M   'P 1'
#
loop_
_entity.id
_entity.type
_entity.pdbx_description
1 polymer ?
#
loop_
_entity_poly.entity_id
_entity_poly.type
_entity_poly.pdbx_seq_one_letter_code
_entity_poly.pdbx_strand_id
1 'polypeptide(L)'
;MEKTRIYNKQVGVPSLKVPIEVTYRSKRIEDRIEIEEQKSNNTSQVEEQHSKTIQGLENLLNVTRKDIKEVSREHFKTLWLAGNFTNAELRRVWTAMNLTQIDLLRQLKKVEDNLTEQLNLTKVHLQTSDASLFASLIDANASITKKVNNEMETVWFHLNKSKKCCNNLTTSLQSFMISVTYHSKRIEDRIEIEEQKSNNTSAVEEQHSKKIQGLENLLNVTRHDINNVSREHFKTLWLAGNFTNVELHRIWTAVNVTQIDLLRQLKKVKDNLTEQLNLTKVHLQTSDASLFASLIDVNASITEKVNDVSKMAGPIGPPGHNGSQGPAGPAGSTGPPGPKGAGNFSSCQYKVQTSAVTPGVNWAKAAETEPNGKRITGATCSTNFGSEYNLISQEQAMGKWRYICTCRGTSTLFTPRGGPAKNCYLHYWECPLPT
;
A
#
# COMPACT_ATOMS: atom_id res chain seq x y z
N MET A 1 -70.30 36.67 38.26
CA MET A 1 -71.06 37.16 37.09
C MET A 1 -71.53 35.91 36.35
N GLU A 2 -72.79 35.72 35.96
CA GLU A 2 -73.97 36.57 36.09
C GLU A 2 -75.27 35.72 36.03
N LYS A 3 -76.42 36.31 36.40
CA LYS A 3 -77.76 35.67 36.37
C LYS A 3 -78.46 35.91 35.02
N THR A 4 -79.63 35.26 34.85
CA THR A 4 -80.90 35.72 34.18
C THR A 4 -81.47 34.58 33.30
N ARG A 5 -82.70 34.01 33.40
CA ARG A 5 -84.01 34.24 34.08
C ARG A 5 -85.11 34.91 33.19
N ILE A 6 -86.30 34.27 33.18
CA ILE A 6 -87.66 34.73 32.73
C ILE A 6 -87.85 34.83 31.18
N TYR A 7 -88.88 34.26 30.53
CA TYR A 7 -90.27 34.77 30.56
C TYR A 7 -91.39 33.77 30.17
N ASN A 8 -92.56 33.98 30.79
CA ASN A 8 -93.86 33.32 30.55
C ASN A 8 -94.75 34.20 29.65
N LYS A 9 -95.76 33.66 28.95
CA LYS A 9 -96.86 34.51 28.40
C LYS A 9 -98.20 33.76 28.27
N GLN A 10 -99.21 34.22 29.01
CA GLN A 10 -100.64 33.89 28.89
C GLN A 10 -101.42 35.17 28.59
N VAL A 11 -102.32 35.15 27.60
CA VAL A 11 -103.53 36.01 27.41
C VAL A 11 -104.40 35.24 26.37
N GLY A 12 -105.74 35.19 26.38
CA GLY A 12 -106.79 35.68 27.28
C GLY A 12 -108.18 35.30 26.71
N VAL A 13 -109.25 35.49 27.48
CA VAL A 13 -110.65 35.08 27.13
C VAL A 13 -111.48 36.30 26.73
N PRO A 14 -112.56 36.15 25.92
CA PRO A 14 -113.83 36.79 26.31
C PRO A 14 -115.13 36.02 26.00
N SER A 15 -116.13 36.31 26.83
CA SER A 15 -117.55 35.87 26.79
C SER A 15 -118.42 36.82 25.94
N LEU A 16 -119.68 36.58 25.54
CA LEU A 16 -120.68 35.49 25.73
C LEU A 16 -121.78 35.65 24.64
N LYS A 17 -122.51 34.60 24.21
CA LYS A 17 -124.00 34.63 23.99
C LYS A 17 -124.62 33.29 23.54
N VAL A 18 -125.92 33.16 23.87
CA VAL A 18 -126.87 32.02 23.72
C VAL A 18 -127.95 32.51 22.72
N PRO A 19 -128.54 31.70 21.79
CA PRO A 19 -129.62 30.75 22.14
C PRO A 19 -129.82 29.46 21.32
N ILE A 20 -130.27 28.43 22.06
CA ILE A 20 -131.43 27.55 21.81
C ILE A 20 -131.80 27.22 20.35
N GLU A 21 -131.57 25.97 19.93
CA GLU A 21 -132.68 25.13 19.43
C GLU A 21 -132.36 23.62 19.63
N VAL A 22 -133.07 23.00 20.56
CA VAL A 22 -133.18 21.54 20.71
C VAL A 22 -134.21 21.11 19.65
N THR A 23 -133.99 20.14 18.77
CA THR A 23 -134.34 18.73 19.01
C THR A 23 -134.01 17.89 17.77
N TYR A 24 -132.76 17.43 17.55
CA TYR A 24 -132.47 16.31 16.60
C TYR A 24 -131.03 15.72 16.70
N ARG A 25 -130.27 15.96 17.79
CA ARG A 25 -128.82 15.66 17.85
C ARG A 25 -128.35 14.67 18.93
N SER A 26 -129.24 14.12 19.75
CA SER A 26 -128.86 13.17 20.84
C SER A 26 -128.37 11.83 20.30
N LYS A 27 -129.11 11.24 19.35
CA LYS A 27 -128.86 9.89 18.80
C LYS A 27 -127.67 9.77 17.85
N ARG A 28 -126.81 10.80 17.76
CA ARG A 28 -125.56 10.79 16.96
C ARG A 28 -124.31 11.03 17.83
N ILE A 29 -124.51 11.20 19.13
CA ILE A 29 -123.45 11.34 20.14
C ILE A 29 -123.23 9.98 20.82
N GLU A 30 -124.29 9.24 21.12
CA GLU A 30 -124.22 7.86 21.65
C GLU A 30 -123.44 6.93 20.69
N ASP A 31 -123.86 6.83 19.41
CA ASP A 31 -123.11 6.09 18.36
C ASP A 31 -121.64 6.53 18.21
N ARG A 32 -121.31 7.78 18.58
CA ARG A 32 -119.93 8.30 18.51
C ARG A 32 -119.11 7.96 19.74
N ILE A 33 -119.73 7.90 20.92
CA ILE A 33 -119.08 7.50 22.16
C ILE A 33 -118.76 6.00 22.09
N GLU A 34 -119.69 5.16 21.62
CA GLU A 34 -119.47 3.72 21.48
C GLU A 34 -118.36 3.38 20.46
N ILE A 35 -118.25 4.13 19.36
CA ILE A 35 -117.15 4.00 18.39
C ILE A 35 -115.79 4.48 18.96
N GLU A 36 -115.77 5.55 19.77
CA GLU A 36 -114.53 6.03 20.40
C GLU A 36 -114.08 5.11 21.56
N GLU A 37 -115.01 4.51 22.32
CA GLU A 37 -114.69 3.49 23.33
C GLU A 37 -114.16 2.19 22.71
N GLN A 38 -114.73 1.73 21.60
CA GLN A 38 -114.17 0.58 20.86
C GLN A 38 -112.76 0.89 20.29
N LYS A 39 -112.51 2.11 19.82
CA LYS A 39 -111.15 2.53 19.42
C LYS A 39 -110.20 2.59 20.61
N SER A 40 -110.64 3.07 21.77
CA SER A 40 -109.84 3.12 23.00
C SER A 40 -109.40 1.72 23.44
N ASN A 41 -110.34 0.77 23.49
CA ASN A 41 -110.02 -0.64 23.81
C ASN A 41 -109.09 -1.30 22.79
N ASN A 42 -109.30 -1.06 21.48
CA ASN A 42 -108.39 -1.57 20.45
C ASN A 42 -106.99 -0.94 20.53
N THR A 43 -106.89 0.34 20.91
CA THR A 43 -105.59 1.02 21.11
C THR A 43 -104.86 0.42 22.32
N SER A 44 -105.57 0.17 23.43
CA SER A 44 -105.00 -0.49 24.61
C SER A 44 -104.48 -1.91 24.33
N GLN A 45 -105.22 -2.72 23.55
CA GLN A 45 -104.74 -4.05 23.12
C GLN A 45 -103.51 -3.97 22.20
N VAL A 46 -103.47 -3.00 21.28
CA VAL A 46 -102.30 -2.78 20.40
C VAL A 46 -101.08 -2.34 21.22
N GLU A 47 -101.25 -1.45 22.20
CA GLU A 47 -100.17 -1.03 23.11
C GLU A 47 -99.65 -2.19 23.97
N GLU A 48 -100.52 -3.05 24.50
CA GLU A 48 -100.11 -4.24 25.26
C GLU A 48 -99.35 -5.24 24.36
N GLN A 49 -99.81 -5.46 23.13
CA GLN A 49 -99.15 -6.35 22.18
C GLN A 49 -97.81 -5.79 21.68
N HIS A 50 -97.72 -4.47 21.48
CA HIS A 50 -96.45 -3.79 21.19
C HIS A 50 -95.48 -3.89 22.38
N SER A 51 -95.96 -3.68 23.61
CA SER A 51 -95.16 -3.83 24.84
C SER A 51 -94.57 -5.24 24.97
N LYS A 52 -95.38 -6.30 24.79
CA LYS A 52 -94.91 -7.70 24.78
C LYS A 52 -93.90 -7.97 23.65
N THR A 53 -94.09 -7.38 22.48
CA THR A 53 -93.17 -7.52 21.35
C THR A 53 -91.82 -6.83 21.61
N ILE A 54 -91.84 -5.61 22.18
CA ILE A 54 -90.65 -4.87 22.59
C ILE A 54 -89.89 -5.66 23.66
N GLN A 55 -90.57 -6.16 24.69
CA GLN A 55 -89.95 -6.96 25.75
C GLN A 55 -89.36 -8.29 25.21
N GLY A 56 -90.01 -8.91 24.24
CA GLY A 56 -89.48 -10.06 23.51
C GLY A 56 -88.19 -9.74 22.74
N LEU A 57 -88.16 -8.60 22.05
CA LEU A 57 -86.98 -8.11 21.33
C LEU A 57 -85.84 -7.71 22.28
N GLU A 58 -86.12 -7.08 23.42
CA GLU A 58 -85.10 -6.78 24.45
C GLU A 58 -84.49 -8.05 25.04
N ASN A 59 -85.31 -9.06 25.32
CA ASN A 59 -84.83 -10.37 25.79
C ASN A 59 -83.95 -11.05 24.73
N LEU A 60 -84.39 -11.07 23.47
CA LEU A 60 -83.60 -11.62 22.36
C LEU A 60 -82.26 -10.87 22.22
N LEU A 61 -82.29 -9.54 22.23
CA LEU A 61 -81.11 -8.69 22.09
C LEU A 61 -80.14 -8.84 23.28
N ASN A 62 -80.64 -9.12 24.49
CA ASN A 62 -79.81 -9.44 25.65
C ASN A 62 -79.19 -10.84 25.56
N VAL A 63 -79.91 -11.84 25.02
CA VAL A 63 -79.34 -13.17 24.71
C VAL A 63 -78.24 -13.03 23.65
N THR A 64 -78.51 -12.39 22.51
CA THR A 64 -77.51 -12.17 21.45
C THR A 64 -76.30 -11.38 21.96
N ARG A 65 -76.49 -10.38 22.83
CA ARG A 65 -75.39 -9.63 23.47
C ARG A 65 -74.56 -10.50 24.42
N LYS A 66 -75.15 -11.51 25.06
CA LYS A 66 -74.44 -12.49 25.90
C LYS A 66 -73.64 -13.46 25.04
N ASP A 67 -74.24 -13.98 23.97
CA ASP A 67 -73.60 -14.94 23.07
C ASP A 67 -72.42 -14.30 22.32
N ILE A 68 -72.57 -13.06 21.83
CA ILE A 68 -71.45 -12.28 21.25
C ILE A 68 -70.30 -12.10 22.25
N LYS A 69 -70.60 -11.88 23.54
CA LYS A 69 -69.58 -11.77 24.60
C LYS A 69 -68.90 -13.09 24.96
N GLU A 70 -69.52 -14.22 24.67
CA GLU A 70 -68.93 -15.55 24.90
C GLU A 70 -68.09 -15.98 23.69
N VAL A 71 -68.64 -15.85 22.48
CA VAL A 71 -67.93 -16.06 21.21
C VAL A 71 -66.70 -15.17 21.14
N SER A 72 -66.81 -13.88 21.48
CA SER A 72 -65.66 -12.97 21.52
C SER A 72 -64.60 -13.40 22.53
N ARG A 73 -64.97 -13.99 23.67
CA ARG A 73 -64.01 -14.45 24.69
C ARG A 73 -63.26 -15.70 24.24
N GLU A 74 -63.96 -16.69 23.70
CA GLU A 74 -63.29 -17.88 23.16
C GLU A 74 -62.45 -17.55 21.93
N HIS A 75 -62.89 -16.64 21.04
CA HIS A 75 -62.06 -16.18 19.92
C HIS A 75 -60.78 -15.47 20.40
N PHE A 76 -60.87 -14.62 21.43
CA PHE A 76 -59.69 -13.95 22.01
C PHE A 76 -58.73 -14.94 22.67
N LYS A 77 -59.26 -15.97 23.33
CA LYS A 77 -58.50 -17.07 23.97
C LYS A 77 -57.81 -17.95 22.92
N THR A 78 -58.47 -18.26 21.81
CA THR A 78 -57.87 -18.99 20.67
C THR A 78 -56.77 -18.16 19.99
N LEU A 79 -57.01 -16.85 19.77
CA LEU A 79 -55.99 -15.93 19.24
C LEU A 79 -54.78 -15.78 20.19
N TRP A 80 -55.01 -15.71 21.50
CA TRP A 80 -53.95 -15.65 22.50
C TRP A 80 -53.10 -16.93 22.52
N LEU A 81 -53.74 -18.10 22.43
CA LEU A 81 -53.05 -19.39 22.34
C LEU A 81 -52.26 -19.52 21.03
N ALA A 82 -52.82 -19.09 19.90
CA ALA A 82 -52.12 -19.07 18.61
C ALA A 82 -50.90 -18.12 18.62
N GLY A 83 -51.03 -16.94 19.24
CA GLY A 83 -49.95 -15.97 19.41
C GLY A 83 -48.83 -16.44 20.35
N ASN A 84 -49.13 -17.31 21.32
CA ASN A 84 -48.13 -17.96 22.16
C ASN A 84 -47.40 -19.10 21.43
N PHE A 85 -48.11 -19.85 20.58
CA PHE A 85 -47.53 -20.95 19.80
C PHE A 85 -46.51 -20.43 18.77
N THR A 86 -46.83 -19.37 18.04
CA THR A 86 -45.89 -18.73 17.10
C THR A 86 -44.67 -18.13 17.80
N ASN A 87 -44.82 -17.59 19.02
CA ASN A 87 -43.70 -17.10 19.83
C ASN A 87 -42.75 -18.23 20.28
N ALA A 88 -43.27 -19.42 20.57
CA ALA A 88 -42.46 -20.57 20.95
C ALA A 88 -41.61 -21.09 19.76
N GLU A 89 -42.20 -21.18 18.56
CA GLU A 89 -41.47 -21.55 17.34
C GLU A 89 -40.47 -20.47 16.90
N LEU A 90 -40.84 -19.18 16.97
CA LEU A 90 -39.89 -18.07 16.73
C LEU A 90 -38.69 -18.12 17.69
N ARG A 91 -38.90 -18.46 18.97
CA ARG A 91 -37.80 -18.68 19.91
C ARG A 91 -36.94 -19.89 19.53
N ARG A 92 -37.53 -21.00 19.08
CA ARG A 92 -36.77 -22.18 18.59
C ARG A 92 -35.91 -21.83 17.38
N VAL A 93 -36.48 -21.15 16.39
CA VAL A 93 -35.75 -20.67 15.19
C VAL A 93 -34.65 -19.69 15.59
N TRP A 94 -34.93 -18.71 16.46
CA TRP A 94 -33.93 -17.76 16.97
C TRP A 94 -32.78 -18.45 17.72
N THR A 95 -33.08 -19.44 18.57
CA THR A 95 -32.05 -20.24 19.26
C THR A 95 -31.24 -21.06 18.26
N ALA A 96 -31.85 -21.69 17.26
CA ALA A 96 -31.15 -22.44 16.22
C ALA A 96 -30.26 -21.54 15.33
N MET A 97 -30.73 -20.33 15.01
CA MET A 97 -29.94 -19.31 14.30
C MET A 97 -28.75 -18.85 15.14
N ASN A 98 -28.94 -18.52 16.42
CA ASN A 98 -27.84 -18.14 17.32
C ASN A 98 -26.82 -19.27 17.50
N LEU A 99 -27.26 -20.53 17.65
CA LEU A 99 -26.36 -21.68 17.71
C LEU A 99 -25.56 -21.85 16.41
N THR A 100 -26.20 -21.66 15.25
CA THR A 100 -25.53 -21.70 13.94
C THR A 100 -24.53 -20.54 13.78
N GLN A 101 -24.87 -19.34 14.26
CA GLN A 101 -23.98 -18.18 14.25
C GLN A 101 -22.75 -18.40 15.15
N ILE A 102 -22.94 -18.97 16.35
CA ILE A 102 -21.84 -19.33 17.26
C ILE A 102 -20.91 -20.36 16.63
N ASP A 103 -21.44 -21.37 15.92
CA ASP A 103 -20.59 -22.36 15.25
C ASP A 103 -19.85 -21.77 14.04
N LEU A 104 -20.49 -20.92 13.23
CA LEU A 104 -19.82 -20.16 12.16
C LEU A 104 -18.65 -19.30 12.69
N LEU A 105 -18.87 -18.57 13.79
CA LEU A 105 -17.80 -17.80 14.45
C LEU A 105 -16.67 -18.70 14.97
N ARG A 106 -16.99 -19.90 15.48
CA ARG A 106 -16.00 -20.89 15.92
C ARG A 106 -15.17 -21.43 14.75
N GLN A 107 -15.79 -21.70 13.59
CA GLN A 107 -15.06 -22.16 12.39
C GLN A 107 -14.17 -21.04 11.82
N LEU A 108 -14.69 -19.82 11.72
CA LEU A 108 -13.91 -18.64 11.31
C LEU A 108 -12.70 -18.43 12.24
N LYS A 109 -12.88 -18.60 13.56
CA LYS A 109 -11.79 -18.47 14.52
C LYS A 109 -10.69 -19.53 14.32
N LYS A 110 -11.06 -20.80 14.06
CA LYS A 110 -10.08 -21.84 13.70
C LYS A 110 -9.30 -21.53 12.43
N VAL A 111 -9.95 -20.94 11.42
CA VAL A 111 -9.28 -20.53 10.17
C VAL A 111 -8.32 -19.37 10.43
N GLU A 112 -8.72 -18.37 11.23
CA GLU A 112 -7.85 -17.26 11.66
C GLU A 112 -6.63 -17.76 12.45
N ASP A 113 -6.84 -18.67 13.40
CA ASP A 113 -5.77 -19.23 14.25
C ASP A 113 -4.77 -20.05 13.41
N ASN A 114 -5.25 -20.91 12.50
CA ASN A 114 -4.40 -21.68 11.58
C ASN A 114 -3.62 -20.76 10.60
N LEU A 115 -4.26 -19.74 10.04
CA LEU A 115 -3.57 -18.74 9.21
C LEU A 115 -2.49 -17.98 10.00
N THR A 116 -2.76 -17.66 11.26
CA THR A 116 -1.81 -16.99 12.16
C THR A 116 -0.63 -17.90 12.49
N GLU A 117 -0.86 -19.19 12.70
CA GLU A 117 0.19 -20.19 12.91
C GLU A 117 1.08 -20.35 11.67
N GLN A 118 0.50 -20.55 10.48
CA GLN A 118 1.24 -20.66 9.22
C GLN A 118 2.05 -19.39 8.90
N LEU A 119 1.49 -18.20 9.16
CA LEU A 119 2.19 -16.93 8.98
C LEU A 119 3.39 -16.81 9.93
N ASN A 120 3.24 -17.22 11.19
CA ASN A 120 4.31 -17.21 12.17
C ASN A 120 5.42 -18.23 11.84
N LEU A 121 5.06 -19.45 11.40
CA LEU A 121 6.01 -20.46 10.91
C LEU A 121 6.81 -19.94 9.70
N THR A 122 6.12 -19.34 8.72
CA THR A 122 6.76 -18.73 7.55
C THR A 122 7.72 -17.60 7.96
N LYS A 123 7.30 -16.74 8.89
CA LYS A 123 8.13 -15.64 9.42
C LYS A 123 9.40 -16.16 10.11
N VAL A 124 9.30 -17.20 10.94
CA VAL A 124 10.45 -17.83 11.61
C VAL A 124 11.39 -18.48 10.57
N HIS A 125 10.85 -19.16 9.56
CA HIS A 125 11.65 -19.78 8.52
C HIS A 125 12.42 -18.74 7.69
N LEU A 126 11.79 -17.61 7.33
CA LEU A 126 12.45 -16.49 6.65
C LEU A 126 13.55 -15.88 7.53
N GLN A 127 13.28 -15.60 8.81
CA GLN A 127 14.28 -15.06 9.74
C GLN A 127 15.49 -15.99 9.93
N THR A 128 15.26 -17.31 9.98
CA THR A 128 16.32 -18.30 10.10
C THR A 128 17.14 -18.42 8.79
N SER A 129 16.48 -18.30 7.63
CA SER A 129 17.15 -18.28 6.33
C SER A 129 18.01 -17.02 6.16
N ASP A 130 17.49 -15.85 6.52
CA ASP A 130 18.23 -14.58 6.49
C ASP A 130 19.46 -14.64 7.41
N ALA A 131 19.32 -15.17 8.63
CA ALA A 131 20.44 -15.34 9.56
C ALA A 131 21.53 -16.29 9.02
N SER A 132 21.13 -17.39 8.39
CA SER A 132 22.05 -18.35 7.76
C SER A 132 22.78 -17.75 6.54
N LEU A 133 22.07 -16.99 5.71
CA LEU A 133 22.67 -16.25 4.59
C LEU A 133 23.64 -15.17 5.08
N PHE A 134 23.29 -14.44 6.13
CA PHE A 134 24.14 -13.39 6.71
C PHE A 134 25.42 -13.97 7.33
N ALA A 135 25.33 -15.09 8.06
CA ALA A 135 26.49 -15.82 8.57
C ALA A 135 27.40 -16.31 7.42
N SER A 136 26.82 -16.93 6.39
CA SER A 136 27.56 -17.39 5.21
C SER A 136 28.28 -16.24 4.47
N LEU A 137 27.66 -15.05 4.43
CA LEU A 137 28.25 -13.85 3.83
C LEU A 137 29.41 -13.30 4.68
N ILE A 138 29.28 -13.30 6.01
CA ILE A 138 30.35 -12.91 6.94
C ILE A 138 31.55 -13.84 6.78
N ASP A 139 31.35 -15.15 6.77
CA ASP A 139 32.43 -16.14 6.64
C ASP A 139 33.15 -16.02 5.29
N ALA A 140 32.39 -15.83 4.20
CA ALA A 140 32.96 -15.58 2.87
C ALA A 140 33.79 -14.28 2.85
N ASN A 141 33.28 -13.20 3.44
CA ASN A 141 33.99 -11.92 3.52
C ASN A 141 35.26 -12.00 4.39
N ALA A 142 35.21 -12.72 5.51
CA ALA A 142 36.38 -12.97 6.36
C ALA A 142 37.45 -13.79 5.63
N SER A 143 37.04 -14.82 4.88
CA SER A 143 37.92 -15.64 4.04
C SER A 143 38.61 -14.81 2.95
N ILE A 144 37.85 -13.98 2.22
CA ILE A 144 38.39 -13.06 1.20
C ILE A 144 39.37 -12.06 1.84
N THR A 145 39.00 -11.43 2.96
CA THR A 145 39.84 -10.47 3.69
C THR A 145 41.16 -11.11 4.11
N LYS A 146 41.12 -12.33 4.68
CA LYS A 146 42.31 -13.09 5.06
C LYS A 146 43.21 -13.38 3.85
N LYS A 147 42.62 -13.79 2.71
CA LYS A 147 43.39 -14.06 1.48
C LYS A 147 44.06 -12.79 0.94
N VAL A 148 43.32 -11.68 0.84
CA VAL A 148 43.86 -10.39 0.38
C VAL A 148 45.00 -9.92 1.27
N ASN A 149 44.87 -10.00 2.60
CA ASN A 149 45.92 -9.61 3.52
C ASN A 149 47.20 -10.47 3.37
N ASN A 150 47.07 -11.79 3.20
CA ASN A 150 48.22 -12.68 2.99
C ASN A 150 49.00 -12.36 1.70
N GLU A 151 48.29 -12.05 0.60
CA GLU A 151 48.93 -11.62 -0.65
C GLU A 151 49.58 -10.23 -0.46
N MET A 152 48.92 -9.30 0.22
CA MET A 152 49.43 -7.95 0.48
C MET A 152 50.72 -7.95 1.31
N GLU A 153 50.82 -8.79 2.35
CA GLU A 153 52.04 -9.04 3.13
C GLU A 153 53.18 -9.59 2.26
N THR A 154 52.88 -10.53 1.37
CA THR A 154 53.85 -11.11 0.43
C THR A 154 54.41 -10.03 -0.50
N VAL A 155 53.54 -9.19 -1.04
CA VAL A 155 53.92 -8.06 -1.91
C VAL A 155 54.74 -7.01 -1.15
N TRP A 156 54.35 -6.68 0.08
CA TRP A 156 55.09 -5.76 0.94
C TRP A 156 56.50 -6.26 1.25
N PHE A 157 56.65 -7.56 1.55
CA PHE A 157 57.95 -8.20 1.74
C PHE A 157 58.85 -8.10 0.49
N HIS A 158 58.30 -8.37 -0.70
CA HIS A 158 59.04 -8.25 -1.96
C HIS A 158 59.44 -6.80 -2.28
N LEU A 159 58.54 -5.83 -2.06
CA LEU A 159 58.84 -4.41 -2.22
C LEU A 159 59.94 -3.95 -1.26
N ASN A 160 59.92 -4.39 0.00
CA ASN A 160 60.94 -4.05 0.99
C ASN A 160 62.30 -4.67 0.64
N LYS A 161 62.33 -5.90 0.11
CA LYS A 161 63.54 -6.54 -0.44
C LYS A 161 64.09 -5.76 -1.64
N SER A 162 63.23 -5.31 -2.56
CA SER A 162 63.61 -4.47 -3.70
C SER A 162 64.16 -3.11 -3.25
N LYS A 163 63.53 -2.46 -2.27
CA LYS A 163 63.99 -1.20 -1.67
C LYS A 163 65.39 -1.36 -1.07
N LYS A 164 65.65 -2.45 -0.34
CA LYS A 164 66.99 -2.75 0.21
C LYS A 164 68.02 -2.93 -0.91
N CYS A 165 67.66 -3.57 -2.03
CA CYS A 165 68.53 -3.68 -3.20
C CYS A 165 68.85 -2.30 -3.81
N CYS A 166 67.85 -1.44 -4.06
CA CYS A 166 68.07 -0.07 -4.54
C CYS A 166 68.94 0.78 -3.59
N ASN A 167 68.77 0.64 -2.28
CA ASN A 167 69.61 1.36 -1.32
C ASN A 167 71.08 0.92 -1.42
N ASN A 168 71.36 -0.39 -1.44
CA ASN A 168 72.71 -0.91 -1.64
C ASN A 168 73.31 -0.43 -2.98
N LEU A 169 72.51 -0.47 -4.05
CA LEU A 169 72.87 0.01 -5.38
C LEU A 169 73.28 1.49 -5.35
N THR A 170 72.50 2.32 -4.66
CA THR A 170 72.75 3.76 -4.48
C THR A 170 74.06 4.00 -3.74
N THR A 171 74.32 3.25 -2.65
CA THR A 171 75.60 3.33 -1.92
C THR A 171 76.78 2.93 -2.80
N SER A 172 76.68 1.84 -3.56
CA SER A 172 77.74 1.42 -4.49
C SER A 172 78.03 2.47 -5.58
N LEU A 173 76.98 3.08 -6.15
CA LEU A 173 77.13 4.17 -7.12
C LEU A 173 77.76 5.42 -6.51
N GLN A 174 77.43 5.77 -5.26
CA GLN A 174 78.06 6.87 -4.54
C GLN A 174 79.55 6.61 -4.27
N SER A 175 79.92 5.42 -3.78
CA SER A 175 81.32 5.04 -3.58
C SER A 175 82.11 5.06 -4.90
N PHE A 176 81.48 4.59 -5.98
CA PHE A 176 82.06 4.65 -7.32
C PHE A 176 82.28 6.09 -7.82
N MET A 177 81.28 6.97 -7.69
CA MET A 177 81.39 8.40 -8.04
C MET A 177 82.51 9.11 -7.27
N ILE A 178 82.66 8.82 -5.98
CA ILE A 178 83.75 9.36 -5.14
C ILE A 178 85.12 8.90 -5.67
N SER A 179 85.26 7.62 -6.01
CA SER A 179 86.50 7.07 -6.58
C SER A 179 86.86 7.71 -7.92
N VAL A 180 85.90 7.86 -8.85
CA VAL A 180 86.12 8.55 -10.13
C VAL A 180 86.52 10.01 -9.92
N THR A 181 85.84 10.73 -9.03
CA THR A 181 86.14 12.14 -8.74
C THR A 181 87.57 12.29 -8.19
N TYR A 182 87.97 11.41 -7.27
CA TYR A 182 89.34 11.38 -6.73
C TYR A 182 90.38 11.09 -7.81
N HIS A 183 90.12 10.13 -8.71
CA HIS A 183 91.03 9.80 -9.79
C HIS A 183 91.13 10.91 -10.86
N SER A 184 90.02 11.59 -11.20
CA SER A 184 90.03 12.74 -12.12
C SER A 184 90.92 13.85 -11.57
N LYS A 185 90.68 14.28 -10.33
CA LYS A 185 91.47 15.33 -9.69
C LYS A 185 92.95 14.96 -9.60
N ARG A 186 93.28 13.72 -9.23
CA ARG A 186 94.68 13.24 -9.21
C ARG A 186 95.33 13.22 -10.60
N ILE A 187 94.57 13.14 -11.69
CA ILE A 187 95.09 13.27 -13.06
C ILE A 187 95.30 14.76 -13.38
N GLU A 188 94.34 15.62 -13.07
CA GLU A 188 94.44 17.09 -13.21
C GLU A 188 95.67 17.65 -12.48
N ASP A 189 95.83 17.35 -11.18
CA ASP A 189 96.98 17.75 -10.36
C ASP A 189 98.32 17.31 -10.97
N ARG A 190 98.36 16.14 -11.65
CA ARG A 190 99.57 15.63 -12.31
C ARG A 190 99.84 16.27 -13.66
N ILE A 191 98.82 16.71 -14.38
CA ILE A 191 98.98 17.46 -15.63
C ILE A 191 99.62 18.81 -15.30
N GLU A 192 99.06 19.54 -14.33
CA GLU A 192 99.58 20.85 -13.90
C GLU A 192 101.05 20.78 -13.44
N ILE A 193 101.41 19.78 -12.63
CA ILE A 193 102.80 19.57 -12.16
C ILE A 193 103.78 19.27 -13.30
N GLU A 194 103.34 18.59 -14.37
CA GLU A 194 104.21 18.25 -15.50
C GLU A 194 104.29 19.42 -16.50
N GLU A 195 103.20 20.17 -16.71
CA GLU A 195 103.23 21.45 -17.45
C GLU A 195 104.25 22.43 -16.84
N GLN A 196 104.24 22.61 -15.51
CA GLN A 196 105.21 23.48 -14.82
C GLN A 196 106.68 23.02 -14.97
N LYS A 197 106.94 21.74 -15.23
CA LYS A 197 108.30 21.21 -15.47
C LYS A 197 108.76 21.37 -16.92
N SER A 198 107.88 21.72 -17.85
CA SER A 198 108.13 21.68 -19.29
C SER A 198 109.11 22.74 -19.84
N ASN A 199 109.71 23.58 -18.98
CA ASN A 199 110.60 24.68 -19.37
C ASN A 199 112.05 24.28 -19.74
N ASN A 200 112.31 23.01 -20.07
CA ASN A 200 113.58 22.58 -20.68
C ASN A 200 113.33 21.50 -21.76
N THR A 201 113.91 21.70 -22.94
CA THR A 201 113.40 21.18 -24.23
C THR A 201 113.87 19.77 -24.64
N SER A 202 113.06 19.11 -25.49
CA SER A 202 113.25 17.79 -26.14
C SER A 202 113.17 16.54 -25.25
N ALA A 203 114.05 16.35 -24.26
CA ALA A 203 114.04 15.12 -23.44
C ALA A 203 112.76 15.00 -22.59
N VAL A 204 112.19 16.15 -22.19
CA VAL A 204 110.93 16.23 -21.46
C VAL A 204 109.74 15.88 -22.37
N GLU A 205 109.78 16.22 -23.66
CA GLU A 205 108.69 15.93 -24.60
C GLU A 205 108.50 14.43 -24.83
N GLU A 206 109.60 13.66 -24.98
CA GLU A 206 109.51 12.20 -25.11
C GLU A 206 108.99 11.55 -23.81
N GLN A 207 109.44 12.03 -22.64
CA GLN A 207 108.97 11.53 -21.36
C GLN A 207 107.49 11.87 -21.11
N HIS A 208 107.05 13.08 -21.50
CA HIS A 208 105.65 13.49 -21.44
C HIS A 208 104.80 12.68 -22.41
N SER A 209 105.23 12.45 -23.65
CA SER A 209 104.53 11.61 -24.63
C SER A 209 104.27 10.19 -24.09
N LYS A 210 105.29 9.55 -23.52
CA LYS A 210 105.14 8.23 -22.87
C LYS A 210 104.20 8.26 -21.65
N LYS A 211 104.20 9.32 -20.85
CA LYS A 211 103.26 9.49 -19.72
C LYS A 211 101.82 9.72 -20.19
N ILE A 212 101.62 10.54 -21.23
CA ILE A 212 100.32 10.82 -21.84
C ILE A 212 99.72 9.52 -22.38
N GLN A 213 100.49 8.76 -23.18
CA GLN A 213 100.03 7.48 -23.71
C GLN A 213 99.71 6.46 -22.59
N GLY A 214 100.46 6.48 -21.49
CA GLY A 214 100.14 5.71 -20.28
C GLY A 214 98.82 6.13 -19.60
N LEU A 215 98.54 7.43 -19.55
CA LEU A 215 97.29 7.98 -19.04
C LEU A 215 96.10 7.68 -19.96
N GLU A 216 96.27 7.78 -21.28
CA GLU A 216 95.24 7.39 -22.27
C GLU A 216 94.87 5.91 -22.16
N ASN A 217 95.86 5.03 -22.02
CA ASN A 217 95.64 3.62 -21.79
C ASN A 217 94.87 3.37 -20.48
N LEU A 218 95.24 4.03 -19.38
CA LEU A 218 94.53 3.93 -18.10
C LEU A 218 93.10 4.47 -18.19
N LEU A 219 92.89 5.58 -18.92
CA LEU A 219 91.57 6.18 -19.17
C LEU A 219 90.69 5.24 -20.00
N ASN A 220 91.26 4.56 -21.00
CA ASN A 220 90.55 3.60 -21.83
C ASN A 220 90.16 2.33 -21.05
N VAL A 221 91.04 1.80 -20.20
CA VAL A 221 90.71 0.71 -19.27
C VAL A 221 89.59 1.13 -18.32
N THR A 222 89.72 2.30 -17.68
CA THR A 222 88.71 2.85 -16.77
C THR A 222 87.35 3.02 -17.47
N ARG A 223 87.35 3.56 -18.70
CA ARG A 223 86.13 3.70 -19.53
C ARG A 223 85.50 2.35 -19.87
N HIS A 224 86.30 1.31 -20.11
CA HIS A 224 85.81 -0.04 -20.36
C HIS A 224 85.15 -0.64 -19.10
N ASP A 225 85.80 -0.52 -17.95
CA ASP A 225 85.26 -1.02 -16.67
C ASP A 225 83.95 -0.31 -16.29
N ILE A 226 83.86 1.01 -16.50
CA ILE A 226 82.63 1.79 -16.31
C ILE A 226 81.49 1.25 -17.18
N ASN A 227 81.76 0.99 -18.46
CA ASN A 227 80.76 0.46 -19.38
C ASN A 227 80.32 -0.97 -19.00
N ASN A 228 81.21 -1.78 -18.41
CA ASN A 228 80.86 -3.12 -17.93
C ASN A 228 80.02 -3.08 -16.65
N VAL A 229 80.42 -2.27 -15.65
CA VAL A 229 79.68 -2.07 -14.40
C VAL A 229 78.28 -1.50 -14.67
N SER A 230 78.18 -0.51 -15.56
CA SER A 230 76.90 0.07 -15.99
C SER A 230 75.97 -0.98 -16.63
N ARG A 231 76.51 -1.85 -17.48
CA ARG A 231 75.75 -2.89 -18.18
C ARG A 231 75.17 -3.94 -17.22
N GLU A 232 75.95 -4.41 -16.24
CA GLU A 232 75.46 -5.35 -15.22
C GLU A 232 74.49 -4.67 -14.24
N HIS A 233 74.67 -3.38 -13.91
CA HIS A 233 73.67 -2.58 -13.19
C HIS A 233 72.34 -2.54 -13.94
N PHE A 234 72.37 -2.19 -15.23
CA PHE A 234 71.15 -2.04 -16.04
C PHE A 234 70.40 -3.37 -16.19
N LYS A 235 71.14 -4.47 -16.39
CA LYS A 235 70.59 -5.84 -16.41
C LYS A 235 69.95 -6.23 -15.08
N THR A 236 70.56 -5.88 -13.95
CA THR A 236 70.01 -6.13 -12.62
C THR A 236 68.73 -5.32 -12.36
N LEU A 237 68.73 -4.03 -12.73
CA LEU A 237 67.55 -3.15 -12.64
C LEU A 237 66.41 -3.64 -13.54
N TRP A 238 66.72 -4.07 -14.77
CA TRP A 238 65.72 -4.60 -15.71
C TRP A 238 65.09 -5.89 -15.19
N LEU A 239 65.88 -6.82 -14.63
CA LEU A 239 65.36 -8.04 -14.00
C LEU A 239 64.45 -7.73 -12.81
N ALA A 240 64.82 -6.75 -11.97
CA ALA A 240 63.99 -6.31 -10.84
C ALA A 240 62.66 -5.69 -11.30
N GLY A 241 62.69 -4.83 -12.33
CA GLY A 241 61.48 -4.22 -12.90
C GLY A 241 60.57 -5.20 -13.65
N ASN A 242 61.14 -6.24 -14.25
CA ASN A 242 60.36 -7.32 -14.86
C ASN A 242 59.70 -8.19 -13.78
N PHE A 243 60.42 -8.50 -12.69
CA PHE A 243 59.88 -9.23 -11.53
C PHE A 243 58.70 -8.49 -10.88
N THR A 244 58.80 -7.17 -10.66
CA THR A 244 57.67 -6.40 -10.09
C THR A 244 56.45 -6.39 -10.99
N ASN A 245 56.61 -6.33 -12.32
CA ASN A 245 55.49 -6.46 -13.27
C ASN A 245 54.82 -7.85 -13.23
N VAL A 246 55.61 -8.92 -13.15
CA VAL A 246 55.09 -10.30 -13.04
C VAL A 246 54.29 -10.48 -11.76
N GLU A 247 54.80 -10.00 -10.62
CA GLU A 247 54.05 -10.07 -9.36
C GLU A 247 52.82 -9.14 -9.35
N LEU A 248 52.89 -7.94 -9.94
CA LEU A 248 51.72 -7.08 -10.08
C LEU A 248 50.60 -7.75 -10.91
N HIS A 249 50.98 -8.46 -11.98
CA HIS A 249 50.05 -9.24 -12.80
C HIS A 249 49.47 -10.45 -12.04
N ARG A 250 50.28 -11.12 -11.21
CA ARG A 250 49.80 -12.19 -10.29
C ARG A 250 48.75 -11.67 -9.31
N ILE A 251 49.01 -10.54 -8.64
CA ILE A 251 48.01 -9.91 -7.75
C ILE A 251 46.73 -9.60 -8.53
N TRP A 252 46.86 -8.95 -9.70
CA TRP A 252 45.71 -8.53 -10.49
C TRP A 252 44.86 -9.73 -10.95
N THR A 253 45.49 -10.82 -11.42
CA THR A 253 44.78 -12.05 -11.78
C THR A 253 44.13 -12.72 -10.56
N ALA A 254 44.79 -12.76 -9.39
CA ALA A 254 44.22 -13.29 -8.16
C ALA A 254 42.99 -12.50 -7.69
N VAL A 255 43.04 -11.16 -7.75
CA VAL A 255 41.91 -10.27 -7.43
C VAL A 255 40.76 -10.43 -8.43
N ASN A 256 41.04 -10.57 -9.72
CA ASN A 256 40.01 -10.80 -10.72
C ASN A 256 39.32 -12.17 -10.53
N VAL A 257 40.09 -13.21 -10.17
CA VAL A 257 39.55 -14.53 -9.83
C VAL A 257 38.67 -14.50 -8.57
N THR A 258 39.05 -13.77 -7.51
CA THR A 258 38.19 -13.64 -6.32
C THR A 258 36.94 -12.81 -6.58
N GLN A 259 37.00 -11.79 -7.45
CA GLN A 259 35.83 -11.04 -7.90
C GLN A 259 34.82 -11.94 -8.65
N ILE A 260 35.31 -12.80 -9.54
CA ILE A 260 34.47 -13.77 -10.28
C ILE A 260 33.82 -14.78 -9.31
N ASP A 261 34.55 -15.26 -8.30
CA ASP A 261 33.99 -16.21 -7.33
C ASP A 261 32.93 -15.54 -6.42
N LEU A 262 33.16 -14.30 -5.98
CA LEU A 262 32.16 -13.53 -5.24
C LEU A 262 30.86 -13.36 -6.05
N LEU A 263 30.97 -13.01 -7.34
CA LEU A 263 29.80 -12.90 -8.23
C LEU A 263 29.07 -14.25 -8.39
N ARG A 264 29.81 -15.37 -8.42
CA ARG A 264 29.24 -16.73 -8.46
C ARG A 264 28.49 -17.07 -7.17
N GLN A 265 29.04 -16.72 -6.00
CA GLN A 265 28.37 -16.91 -4.70
C GLN A 265 27.09 -16.06 -4.60
N LEU A 266 27.16 -14.78 -4.96
CA LEU A 266 25.99 -13.89 -5.00
C LEU A 266 24.90 -14.39 -5.94
N LYS A 267 25.27 -14.98 -7.09
CA LYS A 267 24.32 -15.62 -7.99
C LYS A 267 23.61 -16.81 -7.33
N LYS A 268 24.35 -17.72 -6.67
CA LYS A 268 23.74 -18.86 -5.94
C LYS A 268 22.75 -18.40 -4.88
N VAL A 269 23.08 -17.36 -4.10
CA VAL A 269 22.19 -16.78 -3.08
C VAL A 269 20.92 -16.22 -3.73
N LYS A 270 21.06 -15.46 -4.83
CA LYS A 270 19.91 -14.93 -5.59
C LYS A 270 19.02 -16.05 -6.14
N ASP A 271 19.61 -17.09 -6.73
CA ASP A 271 18.87 -18.19 -7.34
C ASP A 271 18.08 -18.97 -6.25
N ASN A 272 18.71 -19.27 -5.10
CA ASN A 272 18.04 -19.89 -3.93
C ASN A 272 16.90 -19.02 -3.36
N LEU A 273 17.11 -17.71 -3.20
CA LEU A 273 16.05 -16.79 -2.77
C LEU A 273 14.88 -16.73 -3.76
N THR A 274 15.17 -16.83 -5.06
CA THR A 274 14.15 -16.87 -6.11
C THR A 274 13.34 -18.16 -6.05
N GLU A 275 13.99 -19.29 -5.78
CA GLU A 275 13.34 -20.59 -5.57
C GLU A 275 12.42 -20.58 -4.33
N GLN A 276 12.91 -20.11 -3.19
CA GLN A 276 12.13 -19.97 -1.95
C GLN A 276 10.91 -19.05 -2.12
N LEU A 277 11.07 -17.93 -2.85
CA LEU A 277 9.96 -17.02 -3.15
C LEU A 277 8.90 -17.68 -4.05
N ASN A 278 9.32 -18.47 -5.04
CA ASN A 278 8.41 -19.22 -5.90
C ASN A 278 7.65 -20.32 -5.14
N LEU A 279 8.34 -21.05 -4.24
CA LEU A 279 7.71 -22.03 -3.36
C LEU A 279 6.66 -21.37 -2.44
N THR A 280 7.02 -20.25 -1.83
CA THR A 280 6.10 -19.45 -0.97
C THR A 280 4.87 -18.99 -1.77
N LYS A 281 5.07 -18.52 -3.01
CA LYS A 281 3.97 -18.12 -3.90
C LYS A 281 3.03 -19.29 -4.22
N VAL A 282 3.55 -20.47 -4.54
CA VAL A 282 2.75 -21.68 -4.80
C VAL A 282 1.98 -22.10 -3.55
N HIS A 283 2.60 -22.03 -2.38
CA HIS A 283 1.92 -22.34 -1.11
C HIS A 283 0.76 -21.38 -0.83
N LEU A 284 0.95 -20.06 -0.98
CA LEU A 284 -0.12 -19.07 -0.85
C LEU A 284 -1.27 -19.30 -1.85
N GLN A 285 -0.96 -19.56 -3.13
CA GLN A 285 -1.98 -19.86 -4.14
C GLN A 285 -2.77 -21.16 -3.82
N THR A 286 -2.12 -22.15 -3.21
CA THR A 286 -2.78 -23.39 -2.77
C THR A 286 -3.71 -23.13 -1.59
N SER A 287 -3.28 -22.31 -0.63
CA SER A 287 -4.09 -21.88 0.52
C SER A 287 -5.30 -21.04 0.10
N ASP A 288 -5.13 -20.11 -0.84
CA ASP A 288 -6.23 -19.33 -1.43
C ASP A 288 -7.27 -20.24 -2.10
N ALA A 289 -6.82 -21.23 -2.88
CA ALA A 289 -7.71 -22.21 -3.52
C ALA A 289 -8.47 -23.06 -2.48
N SER A 290 -7.81 -23.47 -1.39
CA SER A 290 -8.44 -24.20 -0.29
C SER A 290 -9.49 -23.35 0.46
N LEU A 291 -9.20 -22.07 0.70
CA LEU A 291 -10.15 -21.13 1.31
C LEU A 291 -11.36 -20.90 0.40
N PHE A 292 -11.14 -20.76 -0.91
CA PHE A 292 -12.22 -20.58 -1.89
C PHE A 292 -13.13 -21.82 -1.97
N ALA A 293 -12.57 -23.03 -1.92
CA ALA A 293 -13.34 -24.27 -1.82
C ALA A 293 -14.19 -24.31 -0.54
N SER A 294 -13.61 -23.99 0.62
CA SER A 294 -14.35 -23.92 1.89
C SER A 294 -15.48 -22.88 1.87
N LEU A 295 -15.30 -21.75 1.18
CA LEU A 295 -16.34 -20.73 1.00
C LEU A 295 -17.50 -21.22 0.10
N ILE A 296 -17.20 -22.01 -0.94
CA ILE A 296 -18.22 -22.65 -1.78
C ILE A 296 -19.07 -23.60 -0.94
N ASP A 297 -18.44 -24.46 -0.13
CA ASP A 297 -19.13 -25.44 0.72
C ASP A 297 -20.03 -24.75 1.77
N VAL A 298 -19.53 -23.69 2.41
CA VAL A 298 -20.33 -22.88 3.35
C VAL A 298 -21.52 -22.23 2.63
N ASN A 299 -21.31 -21.67 1.44
CA ASN A 299 -22.39 -21.05 0.66
C ASN A 299 -23.44 -22.08 0.20
N ALA A 300 -23.01 -23.29 -0.17
CA ALA A 300 -23.91 -24.40 -0.49
C ALA A 300 -24.77 -24.80 0.73
N SER A 301 -24.16 -24.97 1.90
CA SER A 301 -24.87 -25.32 3.15
C SER A 301 -25.84 -24.21 3.60
N ILE A 302 -25.49 -22.93 3.43
CA ILE A 302 -26.41 -21.81 3.68
C ILE A 302 -27.58 -21.86 2.69
N THR A 303 -27.31 -22.09 1.40
CA THR A 303 -28.34 -22.17 0.35
C THR A 303 -29.32 -23.32 0.63
N GLU A 304 -28.82 -24.48 1.05
CA GLU A 304 -29.64 -25.62 1.48
C GLU A 304 -30.55 -25.25 2.66
N LYS A 305 -29.99 -24.71 3.75
CA LYS A 305 -30.77 -24.27 4.93
C LYS A 305 -31.82 -23.20 4.60
N VAL A 306 -31.51 -22.25 3.71
CA VAL A 306 -32.46 -21.23 3.25
C VAL A 306 -33.60 -21.86 2.44
N ASN A 307 -33.30 -22.83 1.58
CA ASN A 307 -34.31 -23.57 0.83
C ASN A 307 -35.21 -24.43 1.73
N ASP A 308 -34.70 -24.98 2.83
CA ASP A 308 -35.54 -25.75 3.75
C ASP A 308 -36.43 -24.85 4.60
N VAL A 309 -35.93 -23.71 5.06
CA VAL A 309 -36.75 -22.68 5.73
C VAL A 309 -37.84 -22.15 4.80
N SER A 310 -37.54 -21.93 3.50
CA SER A 310 -38.55 -21.45 2.54
C SER A 310 -39.67 -22.45 2.24
N LYS A 311 -39.40 -23.76 2.43
CA LYS A 311 -40.38 -24.85 2.30
C LYS A 311 -41.19 -25.11 3.59
N MET A 312 -40.82 -24.51 4.73
CA MET A 312 -41.64 -24.61 5.93
C MET A 312 -42.97 -23.91 5.68
N ALA A 313 -44.03 -24.70 5.52
CA ALA A 313 -45.37 -24.18 5.29
C ALA A 313 -45.75 -23.20 6.41
N GLY A 314 -46.03 -21.94 6.03
CA GLY A 314 -46.53 -20.95 6.98
C GLY A 314 -47.82 -21.44 7.65
N PRO A 315 -48.11 -21.00 8.89
CA PRO A 315 -49.33 -21.39 9.58
C PRO A 315 -50.54 -21.06 8.69
N ILE A 316 -51.44 -22.04 8.50
CA ILE A 316 -52.67 -21.87 7.73
C ILE A 316 -53.43 -20.68 8.30
N GLY A 317 -53.59 -19.64 7.49
CA GLY A 317 -54.34 -18.45 7.89
C GLY A 317 -55.81 -18.80 8.14
N PRO A 318 -56.48 -18.15 9.10
CA PRO A 318 -57.92 -18.31 9.28
C PRO A 318 -58.67 -17.89 7.99
N PRO A 319 -59.86 -18.47 7.71
CA PRO A 319 -60.61 -18.19 6.49
C PRO A 319 -60.83 -16.69 6.27
N GLY A 320 -60.37 -16.19 5.12
CA GLY A 320 -60.44 -14.76 4.82
C GLY A 320 -61.86 -14.27 4.57
N HIS A 321 -62.28 -13.22 5.27
CA HIS A 321 -63.44 -12.43 4.87
C HIS A 321 -63.10 -11.63 3.60
N ASN A 322 -64.05 -11.54 2.67
CA ASN A 322 -63.95 -10.72 1.45
C ASN A 322 -63.68 -9.24 1.81
N GLY A 323 -62.44 -8.80 1.63
CA GLY A 323 -62.03 -7.41 1.68
C GLY A 323 -61.76 -6.87 0.28
N SER A 324 -62.35 -5.72 -0.04
CA SER A 324 -62.14 -5.05 -1.33
C SER A 324 -60.67 -4.63 -1.53
N GLN A 325 -60.15 -4.90 -2.72
CA GLN A 325 -58.77 -4.61 -3.11
C GLN A 325 -58.50 -3.10 -3.17
N GLY A 326 -57.66 -2.59 -2.26
CA GLY A 326 -57.08 -1.25 -2.36
C GLY A 326 -55.99 -1.19 -3.44
N PRO A 327 -55.79 -0.03 -4.11
CA PRO A 327 -54.75 0.12 -5.13
C PRO A 327 -53.34 0.03 -4.52
N ALA A 328 -52.40 -0.52 -5.29
CA ALA A 328 -51.01 -0.66 -4.87
C ALA A 328 -50.34 0.71 -4.65
N GLY A 329 -49.60 0.85 -3.56
CA GLY A 329 -48.79 2.04 -3.30
C GLY A 329 -47.66 2.20 -4.33
N PRO A 330 -47.29 3.42 -4.72
CA PRO A 330 -46.22 3.65 -5.69
C PRO A 330 -44.87 3.14 -5.17
N ALA A 331 -44.08 2.56 -6.08
CA ALA A 331 -42.73 2.10 -5.77
C ALA A 331 -41.83 3.24 -5.27
N GLY A 332 -41.06 2.99 -4.21
CA GLY A 332 -40.10 3.96 -3.70
C GLY A 332 -39.05 4.33 -4.75
N SER A 333 -38.68 5.61 -4.81
CA SER A 333 -37.70 6.10 -5.78
C SER A 333 -36.35 5.41 -5.61
N THR A 334 -35.82 4.86 -6.70
CA THR A 334 -34.45 4.34 -6.75
C THR A 334 -33.48 5.46 -6.38
N GLY A 335 -32.58 5.20 -5.43
CA GLY A 335 -31.56 6.16 -5.04
C GLY A 335 -30.69 6.58 -6.24
N PRO A 336 -30.16 7.82 -6.26
CA PRO A 336 -29.33 8.28 -7.37
C PRO A 336 -28.13 7.35 -7.55
N PRO A 337 -27.72 7.04 -8.81
CA PRO A 337 -26.51 6.27 -9.06
C PRO A 337 -25.32 6.86 -8.32
N GLY A 338 -24.53 6.00 -7.67
CA GLY A 338 -23.30 6.41 -7.02
C GLY A 338 -22.35 7.09 -8.03
N PRO A 339 -21.50 8.03 -7.58
CA PRO A 339 -20.60 8.75 -8.48
C PRO A 339 -19.75 7.77 -9.30
N LYS A 340 -19.77 7.96 -10.63
CA LYS A 340 -19.04 7.17 -11.62
C LYS A 340 -17.58 7.03 -11.16
N GLY A 341 -17.13 5.79 -10.95
CA GLY A 341 -15.84 5.50 -10.33
C GLY A 341 -14.66 6.21 -11.02
N ALA A 342 -13.62 6.52 -10.24
CA ALA A 342 -12.43 7.22 -10.73
C ALA A 342 -11.89 6.57 -12.03
N GLY A 343 -11.55 7.42 -13.00
CA GLY A 343 -11.33 7.01 -14.39
C GLY A 343 -10.25 5.93 -14.59
N ASN A 344 -10.29 5.28 -15.75
CA ASN A 344 -9.43 4.14 -16.05
C ASN A 344 -7.93 4.51 -16.01
N PHE A 345 -7.25 4.11 -14.94
CA PHE A 345 -5.81 4.35 -14.74
C PHE A 345 -4.92 3.64 -15.77
N SER A 346 -5.40 2.63 -16.51
CA SER A 346 -4.61 2.02 -17.61
C SER A 346 -4.42 2.97 -18.81
N SER A 347 -5.19 4.05 -18.89
CA SER A 347 -5.04 5.11 -19.91
C SER A 347 -4.00 6.18 -19.54
N CYS A 348 -3.34 6.08 -18.38
CA CYS A 348 -2.33 7.05 -17.95
C CYS A 348 -1.01 6.86 -18.69
N GLN A 349 -0.42 7.96 -19.17
CA GLN A 349 0.87 7.97 -19.86
C GLN A 349 1.96 8.56 -18.96
N TYR A 350 3.05 7.83 -18.80
CA TYR A 350 4.27 8.32 -18.13
C TYR A 350 5.04 9.27 -19.07
N LYS A 351 5.49 10.39 -18.52
CA LYS A 351 6.28 11.41 -19.22
C LYS A 351 7.39 11.98 -18.34
N VAL A 352 8.40 12.54 -18.99
CA VAL A 352 9.54 13.20 -18.32
C VAL A 352 9.78 14.56 -18.96
N GLN A 353 9.68 15.62 -18.18
CA GLN A 353 10.05 16.97 -18.59
C GLN A 353 11.46 17.30 -18.07
N THR A 354 12.35 17.68 -18.98
CA THR A 354 13.78 17.90 -18.67
C THR A 354 14.15 19.38 -18.81
N SER A 355 14.98 19.88 -17.90
CA SER A 355 15.59 21.21 -18.01
C SER A 355 17.09 21.17 -17.71
N ALA A 356 17.92 21.73 -18.58
CA ALA A 356 19.33 22.00 -18.27
C ALA A 356 19.48 23.25 -17.38
N VAL A 357 20.62 23.37 -16.70
CA VAL A 357 21.05 24.63 -16.08
C VAL A 357 21.23 25.73 -17.14
N THR A 358 20.58 26.88 -16.92
CA THR A 358 20.88 28.11 -17.67
C THR A 358 22.26 28.64 -17.26
N PRO A 359 23.13 29.04 -18.20
CA PRO A 359 24.43 29.64 -17.87
C PRO A 359 24.30 30.81 -16.87
N GLY A 360 25.13 30.81 -15.83
CA GLY A 360 25.13 31.84 -14.78
C GLY A 360 24.20 31.58 -13.59
N VAL A 361 23.38 30.53 -13.61
CA VAL A 361 22.49 30.17 -12.48
C VAL A 361 22.88 28.82 -11.89
N ASN A 362 22.91 28.70 -10.55
CA ASN A 362 23.34 27.45 -9.88
C ASN A 362 22.22 26.40 -9.72
N TRP A 363 21.06 26.60 -10.35
CA TRP A 363 19.90 25.72 -10.30
C TRP A 363 19.28 25.47 -11.68
N ALA A 364 18.61 24.33 -11.82
CA ALA A 364 17.77 23.99 -12.97
C ALA A 364 16.30 23.87 -12.51
N LYS A 365 15.35 24.00 -13.45
CA LYS A 365 13.91 23.95 -13.17
C LYS A 365 13.12 23.33 -14.33
N ALA A 366 12.60 22.13 -14.12
CA ALA A 366 11.62 21.50 -15.00
C ALA A 366 10.22 21.78 -14.43
N ALA A 367 9.27 22.19 -15.26
CA ALA A 367 7.91 22.46 -14.80
C ALA A 367 6.88 22.11 -15.87
N GLU A 368 5.75 21.57 -15.42
CA GLU A 368 4.62 21.17 -16.27
C GLU A 368 3.30 21.64 -15.64
N THR A 369 2.33 22.02 -16.47
CA THR A 369 0.98 22.43 -16.04
C THR A 369 -0.04 21.46 -16.63
N GLU A 370 -1.08 21.11 -15.87
CA GLU A 370 -2.09 20.15 -16.33
C GLU A 370 -2.70 20.52 -17.71
N PRO A 371 -2.58 19.62 -18.72
CA PRO A 371 -3.15 19.84 -20.04
C PRO A 371 -4.68 19.90 -20.02
N ASN A 372 -5.29 20.52 -21.03
CA ASN A 372 -6.75 20.48 -21.19
C ASN A 372 -7.23 19.02 -21.35
N GLY A 373 -8.27 18.63 -20.62
CA GLY A 373 -8.85 17.28 -20.68
C GLY A 373 -8.01 16.17 -20.03
N LYS A 374 -6.90 16.51 -19.35
CA LYS A 374 -6.04 15.56 -18.64
C LYS A 374 -5.78 16.00 -17.21
N ARG A 375 -5.42 15.06 -16.35
CA ARG A 375 -4.99 15.28 -14.97
C ARG A 375 -3.63 14.63 -14.73
N ILE A 376 -2.78 15.26 -13.93
CA ILE A 376 -1.55 14.63 -13.45
C ILE A 376 -1.87 13.92 -12.13
N THR A 377 -1.83 12.59 -12.13
CA THR A 377 -2.18 11.78 -10.94
C THR A 377 -1.00 11.56 -9.99
N GLY A 378 0.22 11.74 -10.48
CA GLY A 378 1.44 11.69 -9.68
C GLY A 378 2.58 12.41 -10.39
N ALA A 379 3.48 12.99 -9.59
CA ALA A 379 4.70 13.64 -10.06
C ALA A 379 5.85 13.36 -9.09
N THR A 380 7.07 13.22 -9.60
CA THR A 380 8.29 13.07 -8.81
C THR A 380 9.48 13.76 -9.48
N CYS A 381 10.50 14.08 -8.69
CA CYS A 381 11.71 14.76 -9.12
C CYS A 381 12.90 13.80 -9.17
N SER A 382 13.80 14.02 -10.14
CA SER A 382 15.19 13.58 -10.02
C SER A 382 16.15 14.59 -10.67
N THR A 383 17.45 14.39 -10.47
CA THR A 383 18.51 15.22 -11.04
C THR A 383 19.72 14.36 -11.40
N ASN A 384 20.46 14.73 -12.44
CA ASN A 384 21.83 14.29 -12.63
C ASN A 384 22.76 15.37 -12.05
N PHE A 385 23.56 14.98 -11.07
CA PHE A 385 24.60 15.81 -10.45
C PHE A 385 24.13 17.00 -9.59
N GLY A 386 22.83 17.24 -9.41
CA GLY A 386 22.35 18.09 -8.31
C GLY A 386 22.65 17.46 -6.95
N SER A 387 22.98 18.28 -5.94
CA SER A 387 23.09 17.83 -4.55
C SER A 387 21.73 17.73 -3.87
N GLU A 388 20.75 18.51 -4.35
CA GLU A 388 19.37 18.51 -3.88
C GLU A 388 18.39 18.62 -5.06
N TYR A 389 17.19 18.10 -4.87
CA TYR A 389 16.03 18.38 -5.72
C TYR A 389 14.78 18.56 -4.85
N ASN A 390 13.89 19.46 -5.28
CA ASN A 390 12.66 19.82 -4.58
C ASN A 390 11.50 19.87 -5.58
N LEU A 391 10.43 19.13 -5.28
CA LEU A 391 9.16 19.16 -5.99
C LEU A 391 8.19 20.11 -5.29
N ILE A 392 7.56 20.99 -6.06
CA ILE A 392 6.51 21.91 -5.58
C ILE A 392 5.28 21.75 -6.48
N SER A 393 4.12 21.49 -5.89
CA SER A 393 2.82 21.53 -6.55
C SER A 393 2.11 22.84 -6.23
N GLN A 394 1.69 23.58 -7.25
CA GLN A 394 1.00 24.87 -7.11
C GLN A 394 -0.30 24.84 -7.89
N GLU A 395 -1.41 25.22 -7.27
CA GLU A 395 -2.64 25.50 -8.00
C GLU A 395 -2.48 26.76 -8.86
N GLN A 396 -3.08 26.77 -10.04
CA GLN A 396 -3.13 27.88 -10.98
C GLN A 396 -4.57 28.36 -11.15
N ALA A 397 -4.75 29.50 -11.81
CA ALA A 397 -6.08 29.94 -12.22
C ALA A 397 -6.82 28.83 -12.99
N MET A 398 -8.14 28.73 -12.78
CA MET A 398 -9.02 27.69 -13.34
C MET A 398 -8.84 26.28 -12.74
N GLY A 399 -8.30 26.14 -11.52
CA GLY A 399 -8.31 24.88 -10.76
C GLY A 399 -7.35 23.81 -11.28
N LYS A 400 -6.37 24.22 -12.10
CA LYS A 400 -5.32 23.36 -12.66
C LYS A 400 -4.09 23.34 -11.76
N TRP A 401 -3.43 22.20 -11.67
CA TRP A 401 -2.16 22.09 -10.98
C TRP A 401 -0.96 22.33 -11.89
N ARG A 402 0.09 22.90 -11.31
CA ARG A 402 1.41 23.07 -11.91
C ARG A 402 2.45 22.43 -11.00
N TYR A 403 3.21 21.51 -11.57
CA TYR A 403 4.26 20.78 -10.88
C TYR A 403 5.60 21.37 -11.29
N ILE A 404 6.43 21.69 -10.30
CA ILE A 404 7.71 22.37 -10.48
C ILE A 404 8.78 21.56 -9.77
N CYS A 405 9.70 21.00 -10.56
CA CYS A 405 10.90 20.37 -10.07
C CYS A 405 12.07 21.36 -10.13
N THR A 406 12.76 21.60 -9.00
CA THR A 406 13.97 22.43 -8.93
C THR A 406 15.12 21.65 -8.35
N CYS A 407 16.34 21.83 -8.88
CA CYS A 407 17.52 21.11 -8.43
C CYS A 407 18.69 22.07 -8.29
N ARG A 408 19.41 21.99 -7.17
CA ARG A 408 20.48 22.93 -6.82
C ARG A 408 21.77 22.22 -6.40
N GLY A 409 22.82 23.03 -6.25
CA GLY A 409 24.17 22.59 -5.89
C GLY A 409 24.77 21.58 -6.88
N THR A 410 25.94 21.05 -6.55
CA THR A 410 26.62 20.02 -7.34
C THR A 410 27.00 18.90 -6.40
N SER A 411 26.57 17.67 -6.69
CA SER A 411 26.88 16.53 -5.83
C SER A 411 28.36 16.16 -5.94
N THR A 412 29.02 16.02 -4.79
CA THR A 412 30.41 15.52 -4.69
C THR A 412 30.49 14.00 -4.76
N LEU A 413 29.35 13.29 -4.60
CA LEU A 413 29.29 11.83 -4.56
C LEU A 413 29.27 11.18 -5.94
N PHE A 414 28.94 11.94 -7.00
CA PHE A 414 28.79 11.42 -8.36
C PHE A 414 29.50 12.32 -9.37
N THR A 415 30.54 11.79 -10.02
CA THR A 415 31.27 12.51 -11.08
C THR A 415 30.58 12.33 -12.45
N PRO A 416 30.46 13.39 -13.25
CA PRO A 416 29.78 13.32 -14.54
C PRO A 416 30.61 12.56 -15.60
N ARG A 417 30.21 11.32 -15.90
CA ARG A 417 30.63 10.61 -17.11
C ARG A 417 29.98 11.24 -18.34
N GLY A 418 30.63 12.24 -18.93
CA GLY A 418 30.43 12.61 -20.34
C GLY A 418 29.68 13.92 -20.66
N GLY A 419 29.53 14.88 -19.74
CA GLY A 419 29.01 16.21 -20.12
C GLY A 419 28.81 17.21 -18.98
N PRO A 420 28.79 18.54 -19.27
CA PRO A 420 28.83 19.59 -18.25
C PRO A 420 27.47 20.07 -17.72
N ALA A 421 26.34 19.53 -18.19
CA ALA A 421 25.01 20.01 -17.81
C ALA A 421 24.37 19.18 -16.69
N LYS A 422 24.27 19.78 -15.49
CA LYS A 422 23.28 19.38 -14.48
C LYS A 422 21.88 19.64 -15.05
N ASN A 423 21.00 18.65 -14.96
CA ASN A 423 19.60 18.77 -15.35
C ASN A 423 18.67 18.43 -14.18
N CYS A 424 17.43 18.93 -14.29
CA CYS A 424 16.28 18.41 -13.54
C CYS A 424 15.41 17.57 -14.46
N TYR A 425 14.82 16.53 -13.88
CA TYR A 425 13.81 15.69 -14.50
C TYR A 425 12.55 15.73 -13.63
N LEU A 426 11.46 16.22 -14.18
CA LEU A 426 10.12 16.10 -13.62
C LEU A 426 9.45 14.90 -14.29
N HIS A 427 9.28 13.82 -13.54
CA HIS A 427 8.60 12.60 -13.98
C HIS A 427 7.13 12.70 -13.57
N TYR A 428 6.19 12.41 -14.47
CA TYR A 428 4.76 12.52 -14.16
C TYR A 428 3.92 11.53 -14.95
N TRP A 429 2.71 11.26 -14.44
CA TRP A 429 1.70 10.44 -15.11
C TRP A 429 0.50 11.31 -15.46
N GLU A 430 0.27 11.52 -16.76
CA GLU A 430 -0.92 12.21 -17.27
C GLU A 430 -2.02 11.20 -17.61
N CYS A 431 -3.23 11.41 -17.10
CA CYS A 431 -4.38 10.56 -17.34
C CYS A 431 -5.49 11.36 -18.01
N PRO A 432 -6.23 10.82 -18.99
CA PRO A 432 -7.42 11.49 -19.52
C PRO A 432 -8.48 11.61 -18.42
N LEU A 433 -9.15 12.76 -18.35
CA LEU A 433 -10.34 12.91 -17.52
C LEU A 433 -11.49 12.09 -18.12
N PRO A 434 -12.33 11.44 -17.30
CA PRO A 434 -13.52 10.77 -17.80
C PRO A 434 -14.48 11.80 -18.41
N THR A 435 -14.92 11.51 -19.64
CA THR A 435 -16.04 12.20 -20.32
C THR A 435 -17.40 11.76 -19.80
#